data_AF-A4FCS2-F1
#
_entry.id   AF-A4FCS2-F1
#
_cell.length_a   1.000
_cell.length_b   1.000
_cell.length_c   1.000
_cell.angle_alpha   90.00
_cell.angle_beta   90.00
_cell.angle_gamma   90.00
#
_symmetry.space_group_name_H-M   'P 1'
#
loop_
_entity.id
_entity.type
_entity.pdbx_description
1 polymer ?
#
loop_
_entity_poly.entity_id
_entity_poly.type
_entity_poly.pdbx_seq_one_letter_code
_entity_poly.pdbx_strand_id
1 'polypeptide(L)' 'MHFTPTSASWLNLVERWFAELTNRKLRRSVHRSVASLEADVHAWINAWNDAPKPFIWTKTADEILETLAAYCQRINDSRH' A
#
# COMPACT_ATOMS: atom_id res chain seq x y z
N MET A 1 16.74 -14.30 -10.65
CA MET A 1 16.94 -13.92 -9.24
C MET A 1 15.90 -12.88 -8.87
N HIS A 2 14.98 -13.20 -7.96
CA HIS A 2 14.04 -12.23 -7.40
C HIS A 2 14.76 -11.57 -6.20
N PHE A 3 15.19 -10.33 -6.36
CA PHE A 3 15.91 -9.59 -5.31
C PHE A 3 14.89 -8.79 -4.52
N THR A 4 14.43 -9.33 -3.40
CA THR A 4 13.69 -8.55 -2.40
C THR A 4 14.74 -7.93 -1.47
N PRO A 5 15.04 -6.63 -1.56
CA PRO A 5 16.01 -6.03 -0.65
C PRO A 5 15.52 -6.19 0.79
N THR A 6 16.44 -6.49 1.71
CA THR A 6 16.17 -6.69 3.14
C THR A 6 15.46 -5.49 3.79
N SER A 7 15.52 -4.32 3.16
CA SER A 7 14.84 -3.07 3.57
C SER A 7 13.41 -2.89 3.02
N ALA A 8 12.87 -3.84 2.24
CA ALA A 8 11.52 -3.78 1.65
C ALA A 8 10.43 -4.45 2.51
N SER A 9 10.67 -4.65 3.81
CA SER A 9 9.65 -5.17 4.74
C SER A 9 8.38 -4.30 4.77
N TRP A 10 8.51 -3.00 4.47
CA TRP A 10 7.38 -2.07 4.32
C TRP A 10 6.47 -2.43 3.14
N LEU A 11 7.01 -3.01 2.06
CA LEU A 11 6.22 -3.41 0.89
C LEU A 11 5.28 -4.57 1.25
N ASN A 12 5.74 -5.52 2.07
CA ASN A 12 4.90 -6.58 2.61
C ASN A 12 3.76 -6.03 3.51
N LEU A 13 3.97 -4.91 4.21
CA LEU A 13 2.89 -4.25 4.96
C LEU A 13 1.87 -3.58 4.03
N VAL A 14 2.33 -2.94 2.96
CA VAL A 14 1.48 -2.36 1.91
C VAL A 14 0.65 -3.44 1.21
N GLU A 15 1.26 -4.56 0.82
CA GLU A 15 0.57 -5.70 0.21
C GLU A 15 -0.51 -6.29 1.14
N ARG A 16 -0.20 -6.45 2.43
CA ARG A 16 -1.17 -6.91 3.44
C ARG A 16 -2.34 -5.93 3.60
N TRP A 17 -2.06 -4.63 3.57
CA TRP A 17 -3.10 -3.61 3.65
C TRP A 17 -4.03 -3.66 2.44
N PHE A 18 -3.50 -3.77 1.22
CA PHE A 18 -4.32 -3.93 0.01
C PHE A 18 -5.12 -5.23 -0.02
N ALA A 19 -4.57 -6.32 0.50
CA ALA A 19 -5.29 -7.58 0.64
C ALA A 19 -6.49 -7.44 1.59
N GLU A 20 -6.34 -6.66 2.67
CA GLU A 20 -7.41 -6.41 3.63
C GLU A 20 -8.52 -5.51 3.04
N LEU A 21 -8.15 -4.42 2.35
CA LEU A 21 -9.08 -3.58 1.59
C LEU A 21 -9.90 -4.44 0.60
N THR A 22 -9.20 -5.30 -0.15
CA THR A 22 -9.84 -6.14 -1.15
C THR A 22 -10.80 -7.14 -0.51
N ASN A 23 -10.36 -7.87 0.53
CA ASN A 23 -11.17 -8.91 1.14
C ASN A 23 -12.37 -8.37 1.92
N ARG A 24 -12.22 -7.23 2.59
CA ARG A 24 -13.27 -6.68 3.44
C ARG A 24 -14.21 -5.73 2.72
N LYS A 25 -13.70 -4.96 1.75
CA LYS A 25 -14.46 -3.90 1.09
C LYS A 25 -14.79 -4.25 -0.34
N LEU A 26 -13.80 -4.52 -1.18
CA LEU A 26 -14.02 -4.60 -2.63
C LEU A 26 -14.72 -5.90 -3.07
N ARG A 27 -14.31 -7.06 -2.54
CA ARG A 27 -14.81 -8.38 -2.98
C ARG A 27 -16.30 -8.61 -2.70
N ARG A 28 -16.90 -7.85 -1.78
CA ARG A 28 -18.32 -7.98 -1.39
C ARG A 28 -19.17 -6.79 -1.81
N SER A 29 -18.58 -5.77 -2.42
CA SER A 29 -19.29 -4.54 -2.79
C SER A 29 -19.68 -4.55 -4.26
N VAL A 30 -20.90 -4.09 -4.54
CA VAL A 30 -21.40 -3.90 -5.90
C VAL A 30 -21.57 -2.40 -6.10
N HIS A 31 -20.69 -1.81 -6.91
CA HIS A 31 -20.73 -0.38 -7.21
C HIS A 31 -21.38 -0.15 -8.56
N ARG A 32 -22.36 0.75 -8.62
CA ARG A 32 -23.09 1.10 -9.85
C ARG A 32 -22.41 2.23 -10.64
N SER A 33 -21.37 2.85 -10.08
CA SER A 33 -20.58 3.91 -10.71
C SER A 33 -19.18 3.99 -10.09
N VAL A 34 -18.25 4.59 -10.82
CA VAL A 34 -16.88 4.87 -10.33
C VAL A 34 -16.92 5.80 -9.11
N ALA A 35 -17.75 6.84 -9.13
CA ALA A 35 -17.92 7.74 -8.00
C ALA A 35 -18.38 7.02 -6.72
N SER A 36 -19.25 6.01 -6.85
CA SER A 36 -19.69 5.19 -5.71
C SER A 36 -18.57 4.31 -5.18
N LEU A 37 -17.68 3.79 -6.04
CA LEU A 37 -16.50 3.05 -5.62
C LEU A 37 -15.51 3.95 -4.89
N GLU A 38 -15.22 5.13 -5.45
CA GLU A 38 -14.30 6.12 -4.87
C GLU A 38 -14.74 6.56 -3.46
N ALA A 39 -16.01 6.97 -3.31
CA ALA A 39 -16.56 7.36 -2.02
C ALA A 39 -16.45 6.23 -0.98
N ASP A 40 -16.67 4.98 -1.41
CA ASP A 40 -16.64 3.82 -0.53
C ASP A 40 -15.22 3.44 -0.08
N VAL A 41 -14.22 3.62 -0.96
CA VAL A 41 -12.80 3.48 -0.63
C VAL A 41 -12.37 4.57 0.35
N HIS A 42 -12.73 5.83 0.12
CA HIS A 42 -12.42 6.93 1.04
C HIS A 42 -13.05 6.73 2.42
N ALA A 43 -14.32 6.31 2.48
CA ALA A 43 -14.99 6.01 3.73
C ALA A 43 -14.30 4.86 4.49
N TRP A 44 -13.85 3.83 3.77
CA TRP A 44 -13.12 2.72 4.37
C TRP A 44 -11.75 3.15 4.91
N ILE A 45 -11.00 3.96 4.18
CA ILE A 45 -9.70 4.51 4.62
C ILE A 45 -9.88 5.32 5.90
N ASN A 46 -10.88 6.21 5.95
CA ASN A 46 -11.15 7.03 7.13
C ASN A 46 -11.51 6.17 8.34
N ALA A 47 -12.46 5.23 8.18
CA ALA A 47 -12.85 4.32 9.26
C ALA A 47 -11.68 3.43 9.74
N TRP A 48 -10.79 3.03 8.82
CA TRP A 48 -9.59 2.28 9.14
C TRP A 48 -8.59 3.11 9.96
N ASN A 49 -8.43 4.40 9.61
CA ASN A 49 -7.52 5.31 10.29
C ASN A 49 -8.03 5.77 11.67
N ASP A 50 -9.35 5.82 11.88
CA ASP A 50 -9.96 6.15 13.18
C ASP A 50 -9.70 5.07 14.25
N ALA A 51 -9.62 3.80 13.84
CA ALA A 51 -9.35 2.67 14.73
C ALA A 51 -8.32 1.72 14.08
N PRO A 52 -7.05 2.15 13.98
CA PRO A 52 -6.05 1.41 13.23
C PRO A 52 -5.83 0.05 13.88
N LYS A 53 -6.10 -1.02 13.12
CA LYS A 53 -5.58 -2.35 13.51
C LYS A 53 -4.07 -2.31 13.31
N PRO A 54 -3.28 -2.60 14.36
CA PRO A 54 -1.86 -2.27 14.34
C PRO A 54 -1.12 -3.15 13.33
N PHE A 55 -0.87 -2.57 12.16
CA PHE A 55 0.32 -2.85 11.39
C PHE A 55 1.35 -1.83 11.84
N ILE A 56 2.39 -2.29 12.53
CA ILE A 56 3.45 -1.40 13.00
C ILE A 56 4.31 -1.00 11.80
N TRP A 57 4.15 0.25 11.36
CA TRP A 57 5.04 0.88 10.40
C TRP A 57 6.33 1.23 11.13
N THR A 58 7.38 0.46 10.87
CA THR A 58 8.71 0.72 11.46
C THR A 58 9.47 1.84 10.75
N LYS A 59 8.96 2.29 9.59
CA LYS A 59 9.49 3.39 8.79
C LYS A 59 8.43 4.45 8.58
N THR A 60 8.83 5.71 8.64
CA THR A 60 8.02 6.87 8.30
C THR A 60 7.68 6.90 6.81
N ALA A 61 6.65 7.67 6.43
CA ALA A 61 6.29 7.85 5.03
C ALA A 61 7.44 8.45 4.21
N ASP A 62 8.17 9.42 4.75
CA ASP A 62 9.32 10.05 4.09
C ASP A 62 10.44 9.03 3.83
N GLU A 63 10.80 8.20 4.82
CA GLU A 63 11.80 7.14 4.64
C GLU A 63 11.40 6.11 3.59
N ILE A 64 10.10 5.82 3.45
CA ILE A 64 9.57 4.95 2.42
C ILE A 64 9.72 5.59 1.04
N LEU A 65 9.36 6.87 0.91
CA LEU A 65 9.45 7.62 -0.35
C LEU A 65 10.91 7.78 -0.79
N GLU A 66 11.82 8.08 0.12
CA GLU A 66 13.26 8.14 -0.14
C GLU A 66 13.81 6.77 -0.58
N THR A 67 13.42 5.69 0.11
CA THR A 67 13.81 4.33 -0.26
C THR A 67 13.31 3.99 -1.67
N LEU A 68 12.08 4.38 -2.02
CA LEU A 68 11.51 4.19 -3.35
C LEU A 68 12.24 4.98 -4.43
N ALA A 69 12.55 6.25 -4.17
CA ALA A 69 13.30 7.10 -5.08
C ALA A 69 14.68 6.51 -5.38
N ALA A 70 15.40 6.08 -4.33
CA ALA A 70 16.71 5.44 -4.47
C ALA A 70 16.62 4.09 -5.22
N TYR A 71 15.57 3.30 -4.99
CA TYR A 71 15.34 2.05 -5.70
C TYR A 71 15.06 2.26 -7.20
N CYS A 72 14.18 3.20 -7.54
CA CYS A 72 13.87 3.54 -8.93
C CYS A 72 15.09 4.06 -9.69
N GLN A 73 15.94 4.88 -9.04
CA GLN A 73 17.23 5.32 -9.61
C GLN A 73 18.14 4.13 -9.92
N ARG A 74 18.32 3.21 -8.95
CA ARG A 74 19.13 2.00 -9.14
C ARG A 74 18.65 1.11 -10.29
N ILE A 75 17.34 0.95 -10.48
CA ILE A 75 16.79 0.18 -11.60
C ILE A 75 17.11 0.86 -12.94
N ASN A 76 16.96 2.18 -13.02
CA ASN A 76 17.29 2.93 -14.22
C ASN A 76 18.77 2.80 -14.58
N ASP A 77 19.66 2.84 -13.58
CA ASP A 77 21.11 2.68 -13.78
C ASP A 77 21.56 1.23 -14.04
N SER A 78 20.73 0.24 -13.67
CA SER A 78 20.97 -1.19 -13.92
C SER A 78 20.58 -1.62 -15.35
N ARG A 79 20.03 -0.72 -16.15
CA ARG A 79 19.71 -0.94 -17.56
C ARG A 79 20.93 -0.59 -18.43
N HIS A 80 21.97 -1.40 -18.31
CA HIS A 80 23.07 -1.50 -19.28
C HIS A 80 22.95 -2.79 -20.07
#